data_AF-A0A812GXQ9-F1
#
_entry.id   AF-A0A812GXQ9-F1
#
_cell.length_a   1.000
_cell.length_b   1.000
_cell.length_c   1.000
_cell.angle_alpha   90.00
_cell.angle_beta   90.00
_cell.angle_gamma   90.00
#
_symmetry.space_group_name_H-M   'P 1'
#
loop_
_entity.id
_entity.type
_entity.pdbx_description
1 polymer ?
#
loop_
_entity_poly.entity_id
_entity_poly.type
_entity_poly.pdbx_seq_one_letter_code
_entity_poly.pdbx_strand_id
1 'polypeptide(L)' 'MQRLDLECRGFLLFLEQINVLTTETREMVIDRVMGLETNEFELEDLKWIILMVLFNVPGNENAYTLMEELLYTKEQGILH' A
#
# COMPACT_ATOMS: atom_id res chain seq x y z
N MET A 1 -1.64 -18.72 -3.61
CA MET A 1 -0.85 -17.87 -2.68
C MET A 1 0.23 -17.07 -3.42
N GLN A 2 0.03 -16.70 -4.69
CA GLN A 2 1.02 -16.01 -5.55
C GLN A 2 0.69 -14.52 -5.80
N ARG A 3 -0.44 -14.00 -5.29
CA ARG A 3 -0.88 -12.62 -5.57
C ARG A 3 -0.10 -11.55 -4.80
N LEU A 4 0.18 -11.81 -3.52
CA LEU A 4 1.11 -11.00 -2.74
C LEU A 4 2.45 -11.73 -2.80
N ASP A 5 3.31 -11.28 -3.70
CA ASP A 5 4.69 -11.75 -3.79
C ASP A 5 5.53 -11.24 -2.61
N LEU A 6 6.83 -11.52 -2.63
CA LEU A 6 7.72 -11.13 -1.54
C LEU A 6 7.83 -9.60 -1.39
N GLU A 7 7.87 -8.87 -2.51
CA GLU A 7 8.01 -7.42 -2.51
C GLU A 7 6.75 -6.75 -1.93
N CYS A 8 5.56 -7.20 -2.35
CA CYS A 8 4.28 -6.75 -1.82
C CYS A 8 4.17 -6.96 -0.31
N ARG A 9 4.56 -8.15 0.19
CA ARG A 9 4.53 -8.45 1.63
C ARG A 9 5.54 -7.62 2.41
N GLY A 10 6.74 -7.43 1.86
CA GLY A 10 7.76 -6.58 2.46
C GLY A 10 7.29 -5.13 2.57
N PHE A 11 6.60 -4.63 1.56
CA PHE A 11 6.05 -3.28 1.56
C PHE A 11 4.93 -3.10 2.59
N LEU A 12 3.99 -4.05 2.69
CA LEU A 12 2.95 -4.01 3.73
C LEU A 12 3.54 -4.01 5.14
N LEU A 13 4.55 -4.86 5.38
CA LEU A 13 5.23 -4.92 6.67
C LEU A 13 5.96 -3.60 6.98
N PHE A 14 6.65 -3.03 6.00
CA PHE A 14 7.32 -1.74 6.14
C PHE A 14 6.33 -0.64 6.55
N LEU A 15 5.18 -0.54 5.87
CA LEU A 15 4.16 0.47 6.17
C LEU A 15 3.56 0.29 7.57
N GLU A 16 3.39 -0.94 8.03
CA GLU A 16 2.94 -1.22 9.41
C GLU A 16 4.01 -0.80 10.43
N GLN A 17 5.30 -1.04 10.16
CA GLN A 17 6.40 -0.65 11.06
C GLN A 17 6.53 0.86 11.25
N ILE A 18 6.23 1.65 10.22
CA ILE A 18 6.23 3.11 10.30
C ILE A 18 4.85 3.70 10.71
N ASN A 19 3.89 2.85 11.07
CA ASN A 19 2.52 3.22 11.46
C ASN A 19 1.72 3.96 10.39
N VAL A 20 2.05 3.77 9.11
CA VAL A 20 1.19 4.22 8.00
C VAL A 20 -0.02 3.29 7.87
N LEU A 21 0.20 1.98 8.01
CA LEU A 21 -0.89 1.02 8.14
C LEU A 21 -1.04 0.59 9.59
N THR A 22 -2.29 0.44 10.02
CA THR A 22 -2.65 -0.30 11.24
C THR A 22 -2.95 -1.74 10.85
N THR A 23 -3.06 -2.63 11.84
CA THR A 23 -3.50 -4.00 11.57
C THR A 23 -4.86 -4.01 10.85
N GLU A 24 -5.78 -3.12 11.21
CA GLU A 24 -7.09 -3.01 10.57
C GLU A 24 -6.98 -2.58 9.09
N THR A 25 -6.25 -1.50 8.80
CA THR A 25 -6.11 -1.01 7.41
C THR A 25 -5.29 -1.96 6.54
N ARG A 26 -4.33 -2.68 7.12
CA ARG A 26 -3.59 -3.75 6.43
C ARG A 26 -4.50 -4.90 5.99
N GLU A 27 -5.36 -5.40 6.88
CA GLU A 27 -6.29 -6.47 6.52
C GLU A 27 -7.29 -5.99 5.44
N MET A 28 -7.76 -4.74 5.52
CA MET A 28 -8.61 -4.16 4.46
C MET A 28 -7.91 -4.11 3.10
N VAL A 29 -6.62 -3.76 3.05
CA VAL A 29 -5.84 -3.80 1.81
C VAL A 29 -5.73 -5.22 1.28
N ILE A 30 -5.44 -6.20 2.15
CA ILE A 30 -5.33 -7.61 1.74
C ILE A 30 -6.65 -8.11 1.16
N ASP A 31 -7.78 -7.81 1.82
CA ASP A 31 -9.11 -8.18 1.33
C ASP A 31 -9.39 -7.61 -0.06
N ARG A 32 -9.04 -6.34 -0.28
CA ARG A 32 -9.20 -5.69 -1.60
C ARG A 32 -8.36 -6.38 -2.67
N VAL A 33 -7.09 -6.68 -2.38
CA VAL A 33 -6.19 -7.38 -3.31
C VAL A 33 -6.70 -8.79 -3.62
N MET A 34 -7.19 -9.52 -2.63
CA MET A 34 -7.72 -10.86 -2.82
C MET A 34 -9.01 -10.85 -3.64
N GLY A 35 -9.81 -9.79 -3.54
CA GLY A 35 -11.05 -9.61 -4.30
C GLY A 35 -10.87 -9.15 -5.76
N LEU A 36 -9.65 -8.83 -6.20
CA LEU A 36 -9.41 -8.49 -7.60
C LEU A 36 -9.63 -9.71 -8.51
N GLU A 37 -10.01 -9.49 -9.75
CA GLU A 37 -10.15 -10.54 -10.78
C GLU A 37 -9.11 -10.36 -11.90
N THR A 38 -7.88 -9.96 -11.54
CA THR A 38 -6.74 -9.85 -12.46
C THR A 38 -5.67 -10.90 -12.19
N ASN A 39 -5.02 -11.37 -13.25
CA ASN A 39 -3.86 -12.28 -13.18
C ASN A 39 -2.53 -11.52 -13.07
N GLU A 40 -2.51 -10.24 -13.44
CA GLU A 40 -1.35 -9.36 -13.32
C GLU A 40 -1.58 -8.43 -12.14
N PHE A 41 -0.66 -8.48 -11.17
CA PHE A 41 -0.68 -7.66 -9.98
C PHE A 41 0.76 -7.38 -9.57
N GLU A 42 1.14 -6.10 -9.58
CA GLU A 42 2.47 -5.65 -9.24
C GLU A 42 2.46 -4.76 -7.99
N LEU A 43 3.65 -4.44 -7.47
CA LEU A 43 3.77 -3.57 -6.29
C LEU A 43 3.07 -2.21 -6.49
N GLU A 44 3.07 -1.68 -7.72
CA GLU A 44 2.43 -0.41 -8.01
C GLU A 44 0.91 -0.46 -7.82
N ASP A 45 0.26 -1.56 -8.22
CA ASP A 45 -1.16 -1.78 -7.98
C ASP A 45 -1.47 -1.84 -6.48
N LEU A 46 -0.60 -2.50 -5.70
CA LEU A 46 -0.74 -2.57 -4.24
C LEU A 46 -0.73 -1.19 -3.60
N LYS A 47 0.20 -0.32 -4.01
CA LYS A 47 0.33 1.05 -3.49
C LYS A 47 -0.92 1.87 -3.76
N TRP A 48 -1.48 1.75 -4.97
CA TRP A 48 -2.75 2.40 -5.31
C TRP A 48 -3.90 1.90 -4.46
N ILE A 49 -3.98 0.60 -4.19
CA ILE A 49 -5.00 0.02 -3.31
C ILE A 49 -4.82 0.53 -1.88
N ILE A 50 -3.59 0.67 -1.39
CA ILE A 50 -3.31 1.23 -0.07
C ILE A 50 -3.82 2.68 0.02
N LEU A 51 -3.50 3.53 -0.97
CA LEU A 51 -4.03 4.89 -1.05
C LEU A 51 -5.57 4.89 -1.05
N MET A 52 -6.19 4.02 -1.85
CA MET A 52 -7.64 3.90 -1.92
C MET A 52 -8.25 3.49 -0.57
N VAL A 53 -7.65 2.55 0.15
CA VAL A 53 -8.13 2.15 1.48
C VAL A 53 -7.96 3.29 2.48
N LEU A 54 -6.79 3.92 2.56
CA LEU A 54 -6.53 5.04 3.48
C LEU A 54 -7.46 6.23 3.21
N PHE A 55 -7.75 6.52 1.95
CA PHE A 55 -8.69 7.58 1.56
C PHE A 55 -10.14 7.28 1.99
N ASN A 56 -10.55 6.01 1.93
CA ASN A 56 -11.93 5.61 2.22
C ASN A 56 -12.21 5.35 3.70
N VAL A 57 -11.18 5.32 4.56
CA VAL A 57 -11.33 5.09 6.00
C VAL A 57 -11.16 6.42 6.75
N PRO A 58 -12.19 6.90 7.48
CA PRO A 58 -12.11 8.19 8.17
C PRO A 58 -10.99 8.20 9.22
N GLY A 59 -10.31 9.35 9.38
CA GLY A 59 -9.23 9.52 10.37
C GLY A 59 -7.85 9.04 9.92
N ASN A 60 -7.69 8.66 8.64
CA ASN A 60 -6.41 8.23 8.07
C ASN A 60 -5.75 9.29 7.18
N GLU A 61 -6.12 10.57 7.30
CA GLU A 61 -5.61 11.64 6.44
C GLU A 61 -4.08 11.77 6.54
N ASN A 62 -3.53 11.67 7.75
CA ASN A 62 -2.08 11.72 7.95
C ASN A 62 -1.36 10.51 7.35
N ALA A 63 -1.93 9.31 7.51
CA ALA A 63 -1.39 8.09 6.90
C ALA A 63 -1.42 8.16 5.37
N TYR A 64 -2.50 8.72 4.82
CA TYR A 64 -2.64 8.97 3.39
C TYR A 64 -1.54 9.94 2.89
N THR A 65 -1.33 11.08 3.54
CA THR A 65 -0.27 12.03 3.17
C THR A 65 1.12 11.41 3.25
N LEU A 66 1.43 10.65 4.31
CA LEU A 66 2.71 9.96 4.43
C LEU A 66 2.92 8.92 3.32
N MET A 67 1.86 8.19 2.96
CA MET A 67 1.90 7.26 1.84
C MET A 67 2.16 7.97 0.51
N GLU A 68 1.51 9.11 0.24
CA GLU A 68 1.78 9.93 -0.94
C GLU A 68 3.24 10.41 -0.98
N GLU A 69 3.77 10.94 0.13
CA GLU A 69 5.17 11.37 0.22
C GLU A 69 6.16 10.24 -0.08
N LEU A 70 5.89 9.03 0.40
CA LEU A 70 6.71 7.84 0.13
C LEU A 70 6.71 7.46 -1.36
N LEU A 71 5.56 7.63 -2.05
CA LEU A 71 5.47 7.40 -3.49
C LEU A 71 6.30 8.43 -4.26
N TYR A 72 6.14 9.72 -3.93
CA TYR A 72 6.92 10.79 -4.55
C TYR A 72 8.42 10.65 -4.32
N THR A 73 8.84 10.21 -3.12
CA THR A 73 10.26 10.01 -2.79
C THR A 73 10.89 8.87 -3.62
N LYS A 74 10.13 7.80 -3.91
CA LYS A 74 10.62 6.71 -4.77
C LYS A 74 10.80 7.16 -6.22
N GLU A 75 9.95 8.07 -6.71
CA GLU A 75 10.04 8.62 -8.07
C GLU A 75 11.22 9.60 -8.26
N GLN A 76 11.64 10.32 -7.21
CA GLN A 76 12.76 11.27 -7.29
C GLN A 76 14.16 10.63 -7.24
N GLY A 77 14.26 9.32 -7.00
CA GLY A 77 15.53 8.59 -7.01
C GLY A 77 16.22 8.46 -8.39
N ILE A 78 15.65 9.03 -9.45
CA ILE A 78 16.20 9.00 -10.83
C ILE A 78 16.98 10.29 -11.18
N LEU A 79 17.04 11.29 -10.28
CA LEU A 79 17.75 12.55 -10.53
C LEU A 79 18.77 12.88 -9.43
N HIS A 80 19.88 12.14 -9.37
CA HIS A 80 21.14 12.67 -8.87
C HIS A 80 22.35 12.06 -9.59
#